data_AF-A0AAV4AI13-F1
#
_entry.id   AF-A0AAV4AI13-F1
#
_cell.length_a   1.000
_cell.length_b   1.000
_cell.length_c   1.000
_cell.angle_alpha   90.00
_cell.angle_beta   90.00
_cell.angle_gamma   90.00
#
_symmetry.space_group_name_H-M   'P 1'
#
loop_
_entity.id
_entity.type
_entity.pdbx_description
1 polymer ?
#
loop_
_entity_poly.entity_id
_entity_poly.type
_entity_poly.pdbx_seq_one_letter_code
_entity_poly.pdbx_strand_id
1 'polypeptide(L)'
;MNNIIATPDGKRCLTYNNENLSISSHTVALWDIEKGTLIASHTFSAGVTCAHLTPDGKLAALGVRGEYQPIRLILVAEGSTLEQTTQAWIDEVRKEKDNDSAGKGKTFGDPQRLDAVINLVTD
;
A
#
# COMPACT_ATOMS: atom_id res chain seq x y z
N MET A 1 3.92 -19.06 2.76
CA MET A 1 2.77 -19.23 1.86
C MET A 1 2.66 -17.97 1.01
N ASN A 2 2.46 -18.15 -0.29
CA ASN A 2 2.18 -17.03 -1.19
C ASN A 2 0.72 -16.63 -1.02
N ASN A 3 0.49 -15.34 -0.78
CA ASN A 3 -0.83 -14.75 -0.60
C ASN A 3 -1.14 -13.83 -1.78
N ILE A 4 -2.43 -13.70 -2.09
CA ILE A 4 -2.94 -12.80 -3.12
C ILE A 4 -4.18 -12.06 -2.59
N ILE A 5 -4.30 -10.77 -2.91
CA ILE A 5 -5.47 -9.95 -2.58
C ILE A 5 -5.84 -9.12 -3.81
N ALA A 6 -7.04 -9.30 -4.33
CA ALA A 6 -7.54 -8.51 -5.46
C ALA A 6 -8.12 -7.18 -4.99
N THR A 7 -7.96 -6.12 -5.79
CA THR A 7 -8.64 -4.85 -5.58
C THR A 7 -10.16 -5.00 -5.68
N PRO A 8 -10.95 -4.15 -4.99
CA PRO A 8 -12.41 -4.23 -5.03
C PRO A 8 -13.01 -4.17 -6.45
N ASP A 9 -12.34 -3.47 -7.37
CA ASP A 9 -12.71 -3.38 -8.79
C ASP A 9 -12.30 -4.61 -9.62
N GLY A 10 -11.55 -5.55 -9.03
CA GLY A 10 -11.08 -6.78 -9.67
C GLY A 10 -10.01 -6.59 -10.76
N LYS A 11 -9.50 -5.37 -10.97
CA LYS A 11 -8.54 -5.08 -12.04
C LYS A 11 -7.08 -5.37 -11.68
N ARG A 12 -6.77 -5.41 -10.39
CA ARG A 12 -5.40 -5.55 -9.87
C ARG A 12 -5.33 -6.49 -8.70
N CYS A 13 -4.13 -6.96 -8.39
CA CYS A 13 -3.89 -7.69 -7.16
C CYS A 13 -2.53 -7.39 -6.54
N LEU A 14 -2.47 -7.55 -5.23
CA LEU A 14 -1.23 -7.62 -4.47
C LEU A 14 -0.86 -9.08 -4.21
N THR A 15 0.40 -9.40 -4.40
CA THR A 15 0.99 -10.68 -3.96
C THR A 15 2.07 -10.43 -2.92
N TYR A 16 2.11 -11.26 -1.88
CA TYR A 16 3.15 -11.20 -0.84
C TYR A 16 3.39 -12.59 -0.25
N ASN A 17 4.58 -12.81 0.32
CA ASN A 17 4.92 -14.04 1.01
C ASN A 17 5.04 -13.81 2.52
N ASN A 18 4.41 -14.69 3.31
CA ASN A 18 4.48 -14.66 4.77
C ASN A 18 5.56 -15.58 5.36
N GLU A 19 6.32 -16.30 4.53
CA GLU A 19 7.37 -17.21 4.98
C GLU A 19 8.73 -16.54 5.10
N ASN A 20 9.37 -16.82 6.24
CA ASN A 20 10.64 -16.24 6.66
C ASN A 20 11.86 -17.03 6.15
N LEU A 21 11.69 -17.79 5.05
CA LEU A 21 12.68 -18.78 4.60
C LEU A 21 13.71 -18.20 3.60
N SER A 22 13.52 -16.96 3.14
CA SER A 22 14.54 -16.24 2.36
C SER A 22 14.39 -14.72 2.47
N ILE A 23 15.51 -14.02 2.67
CA ILE A 23 15.60 -12.55 2.63
C ILE A 23 15.13 -12.00 1.26
N SER A 24 15.20 -12.80 0.19
CA SER A 24 14.67 -12.46 -1.13
C SER A 24 13.15 -12.63 -1.28
N SER A 25 12.42 -13.08 -0.25
CA SER A 25 10.98 -13.35 -0.30
C SER A 25 10.10 -12.30 0.38
N HIS A 26 10.66 -11.19 0.85
CA HIS A 26 9.92 -10.11 1.50
C HIS A 26 9.35 -9.08 0.52
N THR A 27 9.15 -9.49 -0.73
CA THR A 27 8.67 -8.61 -1.80
C THR A 27 7.13 -8.60 -1.83
N VAL A 28 6.57 -7.40 -1.88
CA VAL A 28 5.18 -7.17 -2.26
C VAL A 28 5.16 -6.67 -3.68
N ALA A 29 4.30 -7.27 -4.50
CA ALA A 29 4.14 -6.91 -5.90
C ALA A 29 2.68 -6.56 -6.20
N LEU A 30 2.49 -5.50 -6.98
CA LEU A 30 1.22 -5.05 -7.53
C LEU A 30 1.15 -5.44 -9.01
N TRP A 31 0.07 -6.10 -9.40
CA TRP A 31 -0.13 -6.62 -10.75
C TRP A 31 -1.36 -6.01 -11.40
N ASP A 32 -1.30 -5.84 -12.72
CA ASP A 32 -2.47 -5.67 -13.59
C ASP A 32 -2.99 -7.08 -13.90
N ILE A 33 -4.21 -7.39 -13.47
CA ILE A 33 -4.80 -8.73 -13.66
C ILE A 33 -5.13 -8.97 -15.14
N GLU A 34 -5.66 -7.96 -15.83
CA GLU A 34 -6.11 -8.11 -17.22
C GLU A 34 -4.92 -8.32 -18.17
N LYS A 35 -3.83 -7.60 -17.95
CA LYS A 35 -2.62 -7.65 -18.79
C LYS A 35 -1.60 -8.69 -18.32
N GLY A 36 -1.71 -9.15 -17.07
CA GLY A 36 -0.73 -10.05 -16.45
C GLY A 36 0.63 -9.39 -16.23
N THR A 37 0.68 -8.07 -16.09
CA THR A 37 1.94 -7.31 -16.00
C THR A 37 2.21 -6.82 -14.58
N LEU A 38 3.47 -6.88 -14.16
CA LEU A 38 3.92 -6.25 -12.91
C LEU A 38 3.81 -4.73 -13.05
N ILE A 39 2.99 -4.11 -12.20
CA ILE A 39 2.84 -2.66 -12.14
C ILE A 39 3.94 -2.07 -11.28
N ALA A 40 4.18 -2.63 -10.09
CA ALA A 40 5.19 -2.12 -9.16
C ALA A 40 5.54 -3.16 -8.09
N SER A 41 6.71 -3.03 -7.46
CA SER A 41 7.09 -3.92 -6.36
C SER A 41 7.93 -3.20 -5.30
N HIS A 42 7.96 -3.75 -4.09
CA HIS A 42 8.85 -3.29 -3.04
C HIS A 42 9.29 -4.45 -2.16
N THR A 43 10.57 -4.47 -1.82
CA THR A 43 11.17 -5.49 -0.96
C THR A 43 11.44 -4.92 0.42
N PHE A 44 10.78 -5.51 1.41
CA PHE A 44 10.94 -5.15 2.80
C PHE A 44 12.19 -5.80 3.41
N SER A 45 12.73 -5.18 4.45
CA SER A 45 13.83 -5.77 5.25
C SER A 45 13.40 -7.03 6.01
N ALA A 46 12.09 -7.22 6.22
CA ALA A 46 11.50 -8.35 6.94
C ALA A 46 10.19 -8.83 6.30
N GLY A 47 9.77 -10.05 6.64
CA GLY A 47 8.60 -10.70 6.05
C GLY A 47 7.27 -9.99 6.32
N VAL A 48 6.43 -9.94 5.29
CA VAL A 48 5.06 -9.38 5.36
C VAL A 48 4.14 -10.41 5.98
N THR A 49 3.59 -10.10 7.15
CA THR A 49 2.76 -11.04 7.93
C THR A 49 1.29 -11.00 7.54
N CYS A 50 0.81 -9.87 7.04
CA CYS A 50 -0.57 -9.69 6.59
C CYS A 50 -0.66 -8.48 5.66
N ALA A 51 -1.69 -8.48 4.81
CA ALA A 51 -2.04 -7.36 3.95
C ALA A 51 -3.56 -7.20 3.89
N HIS A 52 -4.07 -5.97 3.78
CA HIS A 52 -5.47 -5.65 3.55
C HIS A 52 -5.60 -4.43 2.65
N LEU A 53 -6.62 -4.41 1.78
CA LEU A 53 -6.93 -3.27 0.94
C LEU A 53 -7.97 -2.37 1.59
N THR A 54 -7.86 -1.07 1.34
CA THR A 54 -8.94 -0.15 1.71
C THR A 54 -10.16 -0.35 0.81
N PRO A 55 -11.39 -0.12 1.30
CA PRO A 55 -12.61 -0.32 0.51
C PRO A 55 -12.66 0.52 -0.77
N ASP A 56 -11.99 1.68 -0.77
CA ASP A 56 -11.87 2.57 -1.93
C ASP A 56 -10.83 2.09 -2.97
N GLY A 57 -10.08 1.02 -2.67
CA GLY A 57 -9.06 0.47 -3.55
C GLY A 57 -7.82 1.36 -3.76
N LYS A 58 -7.65 2.44 -2.98
CA LYS A 58 -6.53 3.39 -3.14
C LYS A 58 -5.28 2.97 -2.38
N LEU A 59 -5.42 2.21 -1.29
CA LEU A 59 -4.32 1.87 -0.38
C LEU A 59 -4.30 0.38 -0.03
N ALA A 60 -3.13 -0.07 0.40
CA ALA A 60 -2.96 -1.31 1.14
C ALA A 60 -2.29 -1.07 2.49
N ALA A 61 -2.79 -1.75 3.51
CA ALA A 61 -2.21 -1.85 4.84
C ALA A 61 -1.42 -3.14 4.94
N LEU A 62 -0.16 -3.07 5.38
CA LEU A 62 0.70 -4.22 5.57
C LEU A 62 1.17 -4.33 7.02
N GLY A 63 1.18 -5.55 7.55
CA GLY A 63 1.97 -5.90 8.72
C GLY A 63 3.33 -6.43 8.28
N VAL A 64 4.41 -5.87 8.82
CA VAL A 64 5.78 -6.30 8.56
C VAL A 64 6.42 -6.76 9.87
N ARG A 65 7.09 -7.91 9.86
CA ARG A 65 7.70 -8.47 11.07
C ARG A 65 8.72 -7.50 11.66
N GLY A 66 8.58 -7.18 12.94
CA GLY A 66 9.48 -6.26 13.65
C GLY A 66 9.05 -4.80 13.57
N GLU A 67 8.12 -4.45 12.69
CA GLU A 67 7.51 -3.12 12.64
C GLU A 67 6.34 -3.03 13.62
N TYR A 68 6.37 -2.00 14.49
CA TYR A 68 5.29 -1.74 15.45
C TYR A 68 4.08 -1.04 14.82
N GLN A 69 4.24 -0.51 13.61
CA GLN A 69 3.22 0.24 12.90
C GLN A 69 2.90 -0.46 11.56
N PRO A 70 1.64 -0.43 11.11
CA PRO A 70 1.33 -0.92 9.77
C PRO A 70 2.01 -0.04 8.72
N ILE A 71 2.61 -0.67 7.72
CA ILE A 71 3.13 0.02 6.54
C ILE A 71 1.98 0.28 5.57
N ARG A 72 1.99 1.43 4.91
CA ARG A 72 1.01 1.80 3.91
C ARG A 72 1.65 1.78 2.52
N LEU A 73 0.96 1.14 1.59
CA LEU A 73 1.28 1.17 0.17
C LEU A 73 0.18 1.94 -0.58
N ILE A 74 0.57 2.92 -1.38
CA ILE A 74 -0.33 3.62 -2.29
C ILE A 74 -0.46 2.81 -3.57
N LEU A 75 -1.70 2.57 -4.01
CA LEU A 75 -1.98 1.91 -5.27
C LEU A 75 -2.10 2.96 -6.38
N VAL A 76 -1.17 2.91 -7.34
CA VAL A 76 -1.10 3.86 -8.46
C VAL A 76 -2.32 3.71 -9.36
N ALA A 77 -3.17 4.72 -9.52
CA ALA A 77 -4.40 4.61 -10.32
C ALA A 77 -4.14 4.26 -11.80
N GLU A 78 -5.14 3.70 -12.50
CA GLU A 78 -4.97 3.32 -13.91
C GLU A 78 -4.66 4.56 -14.76
N GLY A 79 -3.59 4.49 -15.56
CA GLY A 79 -3.14 5.62 -16.39
C GLY A 79 -2.53 6.78 -15.61
N SER A 80 -2.32 6.64 -14.30
CA SER A 80 -1.66 7.66 -13.46
C SER A 80 -0.21 7.28 -13.17
N THR A 81 0.59 8.26 -12.75
CA THR A 81 1.92 8.02 -12.20
C THR A 81 1.87 7.91 -10.68
N LEU A 82 2.90 7.29 -10.11
CA LEU A 82 3.10 7.24 -8.66
C LEU A 82 3.13 8.65 -8.04
N GLU A 83 3.82 9.59 -8.69
CA GLU A 83 3.92 10.98 -8.24
C GLU A 83 2.55 11.67 -8.20
N GLN A 84 1.77 11.55 -9.29
CA GLN A 84 0.41 12.11 -9.36
C GLN A 84 -0.51 11.49 -8.32
N THR A 85 -0.44 10.17 -8.14
CA THR A 85 -1.26 9.45 -7.15
C THR A 85 -0.89 9.89 -5.72
N THR A 86 0.39 10.04 -5.43
CA THR A 86 0.89 10.50 -4.13
C THR A 86 0.44 11.92 -3.84
N GLN A 87 0.57 12.82 -4.81
CA GLN A 87 0.18 14.22 -4.66
C GLN A 87 -1.33 14.36 -4.46
N ALA A 88 -2.15 13.64 -5.23
CA ALA A 88 -3.60 13.63 -5.09
C ALA A 88 -4.03 13.15 -3.70
N TRP A 89 -3.39 12.11 -3.17
CA TRP A 89 -3.66 11.59 -1.83
C TRP A 89 -3.29 12.60 -0.73
N ILE A 90 -2.11 13.25 -0.83
CA ILE A 90 -1.70 14.29 0.12
C ILE A 90 -2.74 15.43 0.17
N ASP A 91 -3.27 15.82 -0.99
CA ASP A 91 -4.25 16.90 -1.08
C ASP A 91 -5.62 16.50 -0.52
N GLU A 92 -6.05 15.25 -0.70
CA GLU A 92 -7.28 14.68 -0.11
C GLU A 92 -7.20 14.69 1.43
N VAL A 93 -6.11 14.17 1.97
CA VAL A 93 -5.85 14.11 3.41
C VAL A 93 -5.78 15.50 4.07
N ARG A 94 -5.17 16.48 3.39
CA ARG A 94 -5.11 17.87 3.91
C ARG A 94 -6.51 18.48 4.05
N LYS A 95 -7.40 18.24 3.08
CA LYS A 95 -8.79 18.73 3.12
C LYS A 95 -9.58 18.11 4.26
N GLU A 96 -9.33 16.85 4.59
CA GLU A 96 -9.98 16.19 5.74
C GLU A 96 -9.54 16.77 7.08
N LYS A 97 -8.25 17.14 7.23
CA LYS A 97 -7.74 17.77 8.47
C LYS A 97 -8.35 19.14 8.74
N ASP A 98 -8.62 19.92 7.70
CA ASP A 98 -9.24 21.25 7.85
C ASP A 98 -10.73 21.16 8.25
N ASN A 99 -11.35 19.96 8.14
CA ASN A 99 -12.75 19.73 8.44
C ASN A 99 -13.00 19.04 9.79
N ASP A 100 -11.96 18.63 10.52
CA ASP A 100 -12.06 17.85 11.76
C ASP A 100 -11.72 18.66 13.02
N SER A 101 -12.74 19.30 13.60
CA SER A 101 -12.69 19.89 14.94
C SER A 101 -13.16 18.94 16.05
N ALA A 102 -13.35 17.64 15.80
CA ALA A 102 -13.98 16.75 16.77
C ALA A 102 -13.44 15.31 16.74
N GLY A 103 -12.32 15.08 17.43
CA GLY A 103 -12.14 13.84 18.19
C GLY A 103 -11.23 12.78 17.60
N LYS A 104 -9.94 12.86 17.95
CA LYS A 104 -8.98 11.76 18.21
C LYS A 104 -9.36 10.35 17.70
N GLY A 105 -9.38 10.18 16.38
CA GLY A 105 -9.07 8.92 15.72
C GLY A 105 -7.90 9.18 14.80
N LYS A 106 -6.74 8.54 15.02
CA LYS A 106 -5.65 8.56 14.04
C LYS A 106 -6.14 7.75 12.83
N THR A 107 -6.81 8.42 11.90
CA THR A 107 -7.39 7.79 10.71
C THR A 107 -6.29 7.24 9.82
N PHE A 108 -6.68 6.26 9.01
CA PHE A 108 -5.89 5.68 7.93
C PHE A 108 -5.62 6.76 6.87
N GLY A 109 -4.69 7.68 7.17
CA GLY A 109 -4.60 8.94 6.42
C GLY A 109 -3.59 9.94 6.97
N ASP A 110 -3.10 9.83 8.21
CA ASP A 110 -2.30 10.91 8.80
C ASP A 110 -1.05 11.29 7.96
N PRO A 111 -0.97 12.52 7.42
CA PRO A 111 0.11 13.03 6.57
C PRO A 111 1.38 13.35 7.37
N GLN A 112 1.37 13.24 8.71
CA GLN A 112 2.59 13.30 9.51
C GLN A 112 3.37 11.97 9.50
N ARG A 113 2.81 10.90 8.93
CA ARG A 113 3.43 9.58 8.83
C ARG A 113 3.91 9.25 7.41
N LEU A 114 4.64 10.19 6.80
CA LEU A 114 5.26 10.02 5.47
C LEU A 114 6.41 8.97 5.50
N ASP A 115 6.97 8.72 6.67
CA ASP A 115 7.98 7.70 6.97
C ASP A 115 7.46 6.25 6.89
N ALA A 116 6.14 6.05 6.96
CA ALA A 116 5.49 4.74 6.82
C ALA A 116 4.77 4.53 5.47
N VAL A 117 4.96 5.46 4.53
CA VAL A 117 4.45 5.33 3.16
C VAL A 117 5.59 4.83 2.29
N ILE A 118 5.50 3.56 1.92
CA ILE A 118 6.42 3.00 0.95
C ILE A 118 5.77 3.12 -0.42
N ASN A 119 6.43 3.90 -1.27
CA ASN A 119 6.08 3.96 -2.67
C ASN A 119 6.58 2.69 -3.35
N LEU A 120 5.68 1.95 -3.99
CA LEU A 120 6.09 0.91 -4.94
C LEU A 120 6.62 1.66 -6.17
N VAL A 121 7.94 1.81 -6.27
CA VAL A 121 8.58 2.44 -7.43
C VAL A 121 8.77 1.35 -8.47
N THR A 122 8.46 1.65 -9.73
CA THR A 122 8.93 0.87 -10.87
C THR A 122 10.41 1.16 -11.08
N ASP A 123 11.23 0.12 -11.26
CA ASP A 123 12.57 0.31 -11.85
C ASP A 123 12.49 1.08 -13.18
#